data_AF-W1WK22-F1
#
_entry.id   AF-W1WK22-F1
#
_cell.length_a   1.000
_cell.length_b   1.000
_cell.length_c   1.000
_cell.angle_alpha   90.00
_cell.angle_beta   90.00
_cell.angle_gamma   90.00
#
_symmetry.space_group_name_H-M   'P 1'
#
loop_
_entity.id
_entity.type
_entity.pdbx_description
1 polymer ?
#
loop_
_entity_poly.entity_id
_entity_poly.type
_entity_poly.pdbx_seq_one_letter_code
_entity_poly.pdbx_strand_id
1 'polypeptide(L)'
;IVLEECLPNQQQNQNPSPCAEVKPNAGYVVLKDLNGPLQYLLMPTYRINGTESPLLTDPSTPNFFWLAWQARDFMSKKYGQSVPDRAVSLAINSRTGRTQNHFHIHISCIRPDVREQLDKNLANISSRWLPLPGGLRGHEYLARRGTE
;
A
#
# COMPACT_ATOMS: atom_id res chain seq x y z
N ILE A 1 16.55 1.14 -8.10
CA ILE A 1 15.16 0.94 -8.60
C ILE A 1 14.39 2.24 -8.78
N VAL A 2 13.65 2.79 -7.80
CA VAL A 2 12.69 3.88 -8.09
C VAL A 2 13.35 5.12 -8.69
N LEU A 3 14.35 5.67 -7.98
CA LEU A 3 14.98 6.95 -8.34
C LEU A 3 16.04 6.83 -9.44
N GLU A 4 16.58 5.63 -9.65
CA GLU A 4 17.74 5.39 -10.52
C GLU A 4 17.39 4.64 -11.79
N GLU A 5 16.24 3.94 -11.83
CA GLU A 5 15.83 3.14 -12.98
C GLU A 5 14.44 3.57 -13.46
N CYS A 6 13.39 3.38 -12.64
CA CYS A 6 12.02 3.63 -13.08
C CYS A 6 11.77 5.09 -13.47
N LEU A 7 12.17 6.04 -12.60
CA LEU A 7 11.94 7.45 -12.84
C LEU A 7 12.77 8.00 -14.03
N PRO A 8 14.09 7.75 -14.12
CA PRO A 8 14.86 8.18 -15.29
C PRO A 8 14.37 7.57 -16.60
N ASN A 9 14.05 6.26 -16.62
CA ASN A 9 13.58 5.59 -17.83
C ASN A 9 12.21 6.12 -18.28
N GLN A 10 11.32 6.42 -17.34
CA GLN A 10 10.04 7.06 -17.65
C GLN A 10 10.23 8.46 -18.25
N GLN A 11 11.18 9.25 -17.74
CA GLN A 11 11.42 10.61 -18.22
C GLN A 11 12.09 10.64 -19.60
N GLN A 12 13.03 9.73 -19.85
CA GLN A 12 13.83 9.71 -21.08
C GLN A 12 13.11 8.96 -22.21
N ASN A 13 12.51 7.82 -21.90
CA ASN A 13 12.04 6.86 -22.91
C ASN A 13 10.54 6.61 -22.84
N GLN A 14 9.82 7.32 -21.94
CA GLN A 14 8.41 7.07 -21.65
C GLN A 14 8.11 5.62 -21.23
N ASN A 15 9.12 4.93 -20.68
CA ASN A 15 9.03 3.52 -20.31
C ASN A 15 9.15 3.36 -18.78
N PRO A 16 8.13 2.80 -18.11
CA PRO A 16 8.16 2.66 -16.65
C PRO A 16 9.08 1.53 -16.16
N SER A 17 9.57 0.63 -17.03
CA SER A 17 10.30 -0.56 -16.61
C SER A 17 11.54 -0.20 -15.77
N PRO A 18 11.81 -0.91 -14.67
CA PRO A 18 11.18 -2.16 -14.22
C PRO A 18 9.86 -2.01 -13.45
N CYS A 19 9.42 -0.78 -13.20
CA CYS A 19 8.12 -0.53 -12.59
C CYS A 19 6.98 -0.84 -13.58
N ALA A 20 5.81 -1.20 -13.05
CA ALA A 20 4.60 -1.37 -13.83
C ALA A 20 3.98 -0.03 -14.22
N GLU A 21 4.18 1.01 -13.40
CA GLU A 21 3.74 2.37 -13.66
C GLU A 21 4.64 3.39 -12.95
N VAL A 22 4.86 4.54 -13.59
CA VAL A 22 5.56 5.70 -13.01
C VAL A 22 4.73 6.95 -13.31
N LYS A 23 4.33 7.69 -12.27
CA LYS A 23 3.57 8.95 -12.38
C LYS A 23 4.33 10.06 -11.65
N PRO A 24 5.32 10.71 -12.31
CA PRO A 24 6.14 11.73 -11.67
C PRO A 24 5.30 12.89 -11.09
N ASN A 25 4.31 13.35 -11.86
CA ASN A 25 3.44 14.47 -11.47
C ASN A 25 2.50 14.14 -10.29
N ALA A 26 2.15 12.86 -10.12
CA ALA A 26 1.36 12.38 -8.98
C ALA A 26 2.24 11.88 -7.82
N GLY A 27 3.56 11.88 -8.00
CA GLY A 27 4.52 11.58 -6.95
C GLY A 27 4.72 10.09 -6.62
N TYR A 28 4.29 9.13 -7.48
CA TYR A 28 4.37 7.70 -7.15
C TYR A 28 4.79 6.79 -8.31
N VAL A 29 5.21 5.57 -7.95
CA VAL A 29 5.42 4.43 -8.85
C VAL A 29 4.72 3.18 -8.31
N VAL A 30 4.42 2.24 -9.21
CA VAL A 30 3.95 0.88 -8.86
C VAL A 30 4.96 -0.13 -9.36
N LEU A 31 5.47 -0.97 -8.46
CA LEU A 31 6.47 -2.00 -8.76
C LEU A 31 5.91 -3.38 -8.43
N LYS A 32 6.10 -4.37 -9.31
CA LYS A 32 5.77 -5.77 -8.98
C LYS A 32 6.75 -6.27 -7.91
N ASP A 33 6.23 -6.77 -6.80
CA ASP A 33 7.08 -7.37 -5.76
C ASP A 33 7.67 -8.70 -6.25
N LEU A 34 8.85 -9.06 -5.77
CA LEU A 34 9.44 -10.37 -6.05
C LEU A 34 8.71 -11.49 -5.28
N ASN A 35 8.10 -11.15 -4.14
CA ASN A 35 7.38 -12.06 -3.27
C ASN A 35 5.89 -12.04 -3.59
N GLY A 36 5.31 -13.22 -3.76
CA GLY A 36 3.87 -13.40 -3.97
C GLY A 36 3.43 -13.17 -5.42
N PRO A 37 2.45 -13.95 -5.91
CA PRO A 37 2.05 -13.93 -7.32
C PRO A 37 1.41 -12.60 -7.75
N LEU A 38 0.67 -11.96 -6.83
CA LEU A 38 -0.14 -10.77 -7.12
C LEU A 38 0.32 -9.51 -6.36
N GLN A 39 1.37 -9.59 -5.55
CA GLN A 39 1.79 -8.46 -4.73
C GLN A 39 2.47 -7.37 -5.56
N TYR A 40 2.06 -6.13 -5.32
CA TYR A 40 2.68 -4.92 -5.83
C TYR A 40 3.07 -4.00 -4.67
N LEU A 41 4.00 -3.09 -4.95
CA LEU A 41 4.45 -2.03 -4.05
C LEU A 41 4.11 -0.67 -4.66
N LEU A 42 3.52 0.21 -3.85
CA LEU A 42 3.44 1.63 -4.20
C LEU A 42 4.49 2.42 -3.41
N MET A 43 5.28 3.22 -4.11
CA MET A 43 6.40 4.00 -3.54
C MET A 43 6.43 5.41 -4.12
N PRO A 44 6.91 6.42 -3.38
CA PRO A 44 7.04 7.78 -3.90
C PRO A 44 8.19 7.89 -4.92
N THR A 45 8.05 8.82 -5.85
CA THR A 45 9.11 9.20 -6.84
C THR A 45 10.17 10.14 -6.25
N TYR A 46 10.09 10.42 -4.95
CA TYR A 46 11.04 11.24 -4.20
C TYR A 46 11.28 10.63 -2.81
N ARG A 47 12.30 11.10 -2.10
CA ARG A 47 12.75 10.47 -0.86
C ARG A 47 11.75 10.65 0.27
N ILE A 48 11.15 9.54 0.69
CA ILE A 48 10.45 9.36 1.96
C ILE A 48 10.92 8.02 2.51
N ASN A 49 11.44 7.96 3.73
CA ASN A 49 12.04 6.74 4.25
C ASN A 49 10.99 5.69 4.67
N GLY A 50 9.86 6.14 5.23
CA GLY A 50 8.77 5.30 5.69
C GLY A 50 7.88 6.02 6.70
N THR A 51 7.19 5.26 7.56
CA THR A 51 6.17 5.75 8.50
C THR A 51 6.66 6.86 9.45
N GLU A 52 7.96 6.91 9.71
CA GLU A 52 8.60 7.89 10.58
C GLU A 52 8.87 9.26 9.91
N SER A 53 8.64 9.38 8.60
CA SER A 53 8.93 10.62 7.88
C SER A 53 7.93 11.73 8.27
N PRO A 54 8.41 12.93 8.64
CA PRO A 54 7.53 14.07 8.97
C PRO A 54 6.71 14.55 7.77
N LEU A 55 7.12 14.23 6.54
CA LEU A 55 6.37 14.56 5.33
C LEU A 55 4.99 13.91 5.33
N LEU A 56 4.80 12.75 6.00
CA LEU A 56 3.51 12.05 6.02
C LEU A 56 2.43 12.77 6.83
N THR A 57 2.78 13.77 7.63
CA THR A 57 1.81 14.61 8.35
C THR A 57 1.63 15.98 7.71
N ASP A 58 2.31 16.25 6.59
CA ASP A 58 2.09 17.45 5.78
C ASP A 58 0.85 17.26 4.89
N PRO A 59 -0.15 18.16 4.94
CA PRO A 59 -1.37 18.04 4.13
C PRO A 59 -1.12 18.14 2.61
N SER A 60 0.03 18.65 2.17
CA SER A 60 0.42 18.69 0.76
C SER A 60 0.99 17.37 0.26
N THR A 61 1.36 16.45 1.16
CA THR A 61 1.87 15.13 0.77
C THR A 61 0.75 14.29 0.13
N PRO A 62 1.00 13.65 -1.01
CA PRO A 62 0.02 12.79 -1.66
C PRO A 62 -0.52 11.71 -0.70
N ASN A 63 -1.82 11.42 -0.79
CA ASN A 63 -2.42 10.32 -0.06
C ASN A 63 -2.01 8.97 -0.69
N PHE A 64 -0.83 8.47 -0.31
CA PHE A 64 -0.27 7.24 -0.85
C PHE A 64 -1.14 6.01 -0.58
N PHE A 65 -1.89 5.97 0.51
CA PHE A 65 -2.85 4.89 0.78
C PHE A 65 -4.00 4.89 -0.23
N TRP A 66 -4.53 6.05 -0.57
CA TRP A 66 -5.56 6.16 -1.62
C TRP A 66 -5.00 5.79 -3.00
N LEU A 67 -3.81 6.28 -3.34
CA LEU A 67 -3.13 5.90 -4.59
C LEU A 67 -2.90 4.38 -4.66
N ALA A 68 -2.54 3.75 -3.54
CA ALA A 68 -2.32 2.30 -3.48
C ALA A 68 -3.63 1.52 -3.62
N TRP A 69 -4.74 2.06 -3.09
CA TRP A 69 -6.07 1.52 -3.33
C TRP A 69 -6.42 1.54 -4.82
N GLN A 70 -6.19 2.64 -5.53
CA GLN A 70 -6.41 2.71 -6.99
C GLN A 70 -5.51 1.73 -7.76
N ALA A 71 -4.27 1.54 -7.31
CA ALA A 71 -3.32 0.61 -7.92
C ALA A 71 -3.65 -0.88 -7.71
N ARG A 72 -4.71 -1.24 -6.96
CA ARG A 72 -5.14 -2.64 -6.80
C ARG A 72 -5.50 -3.33 -8.11
N ASP A 73 -5.84 -2.56 -9.15
CA ASP A 73 -6.11 -3.09 -10.48
C ASP A 73 -4.90 -3.82 -11.12
N PHE A 74 -3.67 -3.48 -10.71
CA PHE A 74 -2.48 -4.25 -11.11
C PHE A 74 -2.54 -5.71 -10.63
N MET A 75 -3.20 -5.98 -9.49
CA MET A 75 -3.44 -7.35 -9.04
C MET A 75 -4.38 -8.09 -10.00
N SER A 76 -5.50 -7.48 -10.40
CA SER A 76 -6.46 -8.03 -11.36
C SER A 76 -5.83 -8.31 -12.71
N LYS A 77 -5.06 -7.35 -13.24
CA LYS A 77 -4.29 -7.50 -14.49
C LYS A 77 -3.34 -8.69 -14.43
N LYS A 78 -2.62 -8.85 -13.32
CA LYS A 78 -1.69 -9.98 -13.14
C LYS A 78 -2.40 -11.31 -12.95
N TYR A 79 -3.56 -11.30 -12.31
CA TYR A 79 -4.37 -12.50 -12.07
C TYR A 79 -5.08 -12.99 -13.33
N GLY A 80 -5.32 -12.11 -14.31
CA GLY A 80 -6.04 -12.42 -15.55
C GLY A 80 -7.56 -12.32 -15.41
N GLN A 81 -8.07 -11.97 -14.22
CA GLN A 81 -9.48 -11.73 -13.94
C GLN A 81 -9.62 -10.77 -12.76
N SER A 82 -10.84 -10.26 -12.54
CA SER A 82 -11.10 -9.32 -11.45
C SER A 82 -10.77 -9.92 -10.07
N VAL A 83 -9.95 -9.22 -9.29
CA VAL A 83 -9.79 -9.48 -7.85
C VAL A 83 -10.85 -8.70 -7.08
N PRO A 84 -11.69 -9.33 -6.25
CA PRO A 84 -12.69 -8.61 -5.47
C PRO A 84 -12.06 -7.66 -4.45
N ASP A 85 -12.63 -6.47 -4.25
CA ASP A 85 -12.13 -5.47 -3.29
C ASP A 85 -12.00 -6.05 -1.86
N ARG A 86 -12.89 -6.95 -1.46
CA ARG A 86 -12.86 -7.63 -0.15
C ARG A 86 -11.62 -8.51 0.05
N ALA A 87 -10.95 -8.92 -1.03
CA ALA A 87 -9.74 -9.72 -1.00
C ALA A 87 -8.47 -8.87 -0.92
N VAL A 88 -8.54 -7.56 -1.18
CA VAL A 88 -7.37 -6.66 -1.21
C VAL A 88 -7.10 -6.10 0.20
N SER A 89 -5.82 -5.94 0.52
CA SER A 89 -5.34 -5.22 1.70
C SER A 89 -4.15 -4.33 1.34
N LEU A 90 -4.05 -3.21 2.05
CA LEU A 90 -2.94 -2.27 1.97
C LEU A 90 -2.23 -2.23 3.32
N ALA A 91 -0.91 -2.39 3.33
CA ALA A 91 -0.14 -2.39 4.57
C ALA A 91 1.21 -1.68 4.39
N ILE A 92 1.66 -1.00 5.45
CA ILE A 92 3.00 -0.42 5.54
C ILE A 92 3.64 -0.83 6.86
N ASN A 93 4.90 -1.23 6.80
CA ASN A 93 5.65 -1.64 7.98
C ASN A 93 6.43 -0.46 8.58
N SER A 94 6.54 -0.45 9.91
CA SER A 94 7.43 0.47 10.62
C SER A 94 8.90 0.15 10.33
N ARG A 95 9.81 1.01 10.81
CA ARG A 95 11.26 0.83 10.65
C ARG A 95 11.76 -0.53 11.15
N THR A 96 11.20 -1.06 12.25
CA THR A 96 11.60 -2.36 12.81
C THR A 96 11.00 -3.56 12.08
N GLY A 97 9.96 -3.35 11.27
CA GLY A 97 9.28 -4.40 10.50
C GLY A 97 9.64 -4.43 9.01
N ARG A 98 10.66 -3.69 8.57
CA ARG A 98 11.06 -3.59 7.16
C ARG A 98 12.59 -3.65 7.00
N THR A 99 13.06 -3.95 5.80
CA THR A 99 14.51 -3.96 5.48
C THR A 99 14.91 -2.86 4.50
N GLN A 100 13.96 -2.28 3.77
CA GLN A 100 14.16 -1.22 2.80
C GLN A 100 13.89 0.14 3.43
N ASN A 101 14.78 1.10 3.17
CA ASN A 101 14.67 2.46 3.71
C ASN A 101 14.13 3.47 2.68
N HIS A 102 13.09 3.06 1.95
CA HIS A 102 12.28 3.90 1.08
C HIS A 102 10.82 3.49 1.27
N PHE A 103 9.92 4.45 1.45
CA PHE A 103 8.51 4.24 1.74
C PHE A 103 7.89 3.30 0.71
N HIS A 104 7.20 2.26 1.18
CA HIS A 104 6.48 1.33 0.32
C HIS A 104 5.21 0.82 1.01
N ILE A 105 4.08 0.90 0.32
CA ILE A 105 2.84 0.24 0.70
C ILE A 105 2.74 -1.08 -0.05
N HIS A 106 2.55 -2.17 0.68
CA HIS A 106 2.22 -3.47 0.14
C HIS A 106 0.75 -3.48 -0.31
N ILE A 107 0.53 -3.84 -1.57
CA ILE A 107 -0.78 -4.07 -2.17
C ILE A 107 -0.87 -5.58 -2.43
N SER A 108 -1.65 -6.29 -1.62
CA SER A 108 -1.70 -7.75 -1.67
C SER A 108 -3.01 -8.31 -1.10
N CYS A 109 -3.18 -9.63 -1.17
CA CYS A 109 -4.36 -10.28 -0.64
C CYS A 109 -4.40 -10.25 0.90
N ILE A 110 -5.56 -9.95 1.46
CA ILE A 110 -5.81 -10.10 2.90
C ILE A 110 -5.83 -11.58 3.27
N ARG A 111 -5.38 -11.93 4.49
CA ARG A 111 -5.54 -13.30 4.99
C ARG A 111 -7.01 -13.62 5.29
N PRO A 112 -7.49 -14.85 5.04
CA PRO A 112 -8.87 -15.23 5.32
C PRO A 112 -9.30 -15.03 6.78
N ASP A 113 -8.43 -15.39 7.74
CA ASP A 113 -8.68 -15.24 9.18
C ASP A 113 -8.84 -13.76 9.57
N VAL A 114 -8.00 -12.88 9.03
CA VAL A 114 -8.09 -11.43 9.25
C VAL A 114 -9.38 -10.85 8.64
N ARG A 115 -9.76 -11.27 7.42
CA ARG A 115 -11.00 -10.82 6.78
C ARG A 115 -12.22 -11.16 7.64
N GLU A 116 -12.31 -12.41 8.09
CA GLU A 116 -13.40 -12.88 8.94
C GLU A 116 -13.44 -12.12 10.28
N GLN A 117 -12.28 -11.90 10.90
CA GLN A 117 -12.19 -11.16 12.17
C GLN A 117 -12.63 -9.70 12.04
N LEU A 118 -12.28 -9.02 10.94
CA LEU A 118 -12.73 -7.66 10.64
C LEU A 118 -14.24 -7.62 10.38
N ASP A 119 -14.78 -8.60 9.65
CA ASP A 119 -16.22 -8.68 9.36
C ASP A 119 -17.05 -8.89 10.63
N LYS A 120 -16.62 -9.78 11.53
CA LYS A 120 -17.26 -10.02 12.83
C LYS A 120 -17.28 -8.78 13.73
N ASN A 121 -16.33 -7.87 13.57
CA ASN A 121 -16.19 -6.67 14.37
C ASN A 121 -16.77 -5.41 13.72
N LEU A 122 -17.49 -5.52 12.59
CA LEU A 122 -17.95 -4.35 11.83
C LEU A 122 -18.74 -3.35 12.68
N ALA A 123 -19.63 -3.84 13.57
CA ALA A 123 -20.42 -2.99 14.47
C ALA A 123 -19.58 -2.27 15.54
N ASN A 124 -18.42 -2.82 15.90
CA ASN A 124 -17.50 -2.28 16.92
C ASN A 124 -16.51 -1.25 16.33
N ILE A 125 -16.33 -1.21 15.01
CA ILE A 125 -15.41 -0.28 14.35
C ILE A 125 -16.12 1.06 14.11
N SER A 126 -15.77 2.06 14.91
CA SER A 126 -16.37 3.41 14.88
C SER A 126 -15.51 4.43 14.11
N SER A 127 -15.96 5.69 14.03
CA SER A 127 -15.17 6.79 13.47
C SER A 127 -14.02 7.27 14.38
N ARG A 128 -13.86 6.69 15.58
CA ARG A 128 -12.74 6.95 16.50
C ARG A 128 -11.77 5.77 16.48
N TRP A 129 -10.48 6.06 16.64
CA TRP A 129 -9.46 5.03 16.85
C TRP A 129 -9.67 4.35 18.20
N LEU A 130 -9.95 3.05 18.18
CA LEU A 130 -10.14 2.20 19.36
C LEU A 130 -9.47 0.84 19.14
N PRO A 131 -9.06 0.11 20.20
CA PRO A 131 -8.57 -1.25 20.06
C PRO A 131 -9.59 -2.16 19.36
N LEU A 132 -9.13 -2.91 18.36
CA LEU A 132 -9.92 -3.94 17.68
C LEU A 132 -10.12 -5.13 18.63
N PRO A 133 -11.37 -5.54 18.93
CA PRO A 133 -11.59 -6.67 19.81
C PRO A 133 -10.92 -7.96 19.30
N GLY A 134 -10.07 -8.55 20.14
CA GLY A 134 -9.27 -9.73 19.82
C GLY A 134 -7.97 -9.46 19.06
N GLY A 135 -7.66 -8.20 18.72
CA GLY A 135 -6.44 -7.83 18.00
C GLY A 135 -6.36 -8.45 16.60
N LEU A 136 -5.17 -8.50 16.01
CA LEU A 136 -4.89 -9.33 14.82
C LEU A 136 -3.56 -10.05 15.05
N ARG A 137 -3.52 -11.36 14.78
CA ARG A 137 -2.29 -12.17 14.84
C ARG A 137 -1.57 -12.10 16.20
N GLY A 138 -2.33 -11.97 17.30
CA GLY A 138 -1.78 -11.89 18.65
C GLY A 138 -1.23 -10.52 19.03
N HIS A 139 -1.47 -9.49 18.21
CA HIS A 139 -1.08 -8.11 18.50
C HIS A 139 -2.29 -7.20 18.60
N GLU A 140 -2.17 -6.14 19.40
CA GLU A 140 -3.16 -5.08 19.44
C GLU A 140 -3.13 -4.25 18.16
N TYR A 141 -4.31 -3.95 17.62
CA TYR A 141 -4.49 -3.05 16.50
C TYR A 141 -5.53 -2.00 16.87
N LEU A 142 -5.26 -0.73 16.61
CA LEU A 142 -6.31 0.29 16.62
C LEU A 142 -7.06 0.22 15.30
N ALA A 143 -8.39 0.28 15.36
CA ALA A 143 -9.27 0.29 14.21
C ALA A 143 -10.10 1.57 14.18
N ARG A 144 -10.35 2.08 12.98
CA ARG A 144 -11.21 3.21 12.71
C ARG A 144 -11.90 3.01 11.36
N ARG A 145 -13.19 3.33 11.29
CA ARG A 145 -13.96 3.41 10.04
C ARG A 145 -13.58 4.70 9.32
N GLY A 146 -13.00 4.56 8.13
CA GLY A 146 -12.88 5.64 7.16
C GLY A 146 -14.15 5.73 6.29
N THR A 147 -14.40 6.90 5.73
CA THR A 147 -15.31 7.09 4.61
C THR A 147 -14.47 7.46 3.39
N GLU A 148 -14.96 7.11 2.19
CA GLU A 148 -14.42 7.64 0.94
C GLU A 148 -14.64 9.14 0.82
#